data_AF-A0AAD2D2W7-F1
#
_entry.id   AF-A0AAD2D2W7-F1
#
_cell.length_a   1.000
_cell.length_b   1.000
_cell.length_c   1.000
_cell.angle_alpha   90.00
_cell.angle_beta   90.00
_cell.angle_gamma   90.00
#
_symmetry.space_group_name_H-M   'P 1'
#
loop_
_entity.id
_entity.type
_entity.pdbx_description
1 polymer ?
#
loop_
_entity_poly.entity_id
_entity_poly.type
_entity_poly.pdbx_seq_one_letter_code
_entity_poly.pdbx_strand_id
1 'polypeptide(L)'
;MESDQDSLLLQLNIGCLSEIVTFVPLKQALQLRLVSRKLNQAVCYGWRLRIYQIEALMKHCNTKLKEGFEDKTVEDYKDMCEHQGCIIDDLNVYVENGFKFNTPRPHYMNIGYLLKPSRFVTIPLITSMILLGWDPQTSNMSSFKNEKDILKLWHKCRLNFRNKNVKKYHDAFKVSEVSMERVSTCKRILSLHQDLTFTQIKSLSSLAANMFSWSNLVIKYFEIDQQIKPLGIRQIEDKISEYERTEKKMMQVFDRILAHQNF
;
A
#
# COMPACT_ATOMS: atom_id res chain seq x y z
N MET A 1 -9.48 56.91 5.11
CA MET A 1 -9.96 55.57 5.49
C MET A 1 -9.69 54.49 4.44
N GLU A 2 -9.19 54.82 3.23
CA GLU A 2 -8.79 53.81 2.23
C GLU A 2 -7.33 53.31 2.40
N SER A 3 -6.49 54.01 3.17
CA SER A 3 -5.05 53.68 3.31
C SER A 3 -4.74 52.47 4.18
N ASP A 4 -5.62 52.12 5.13
CA ASP A 4 -5.33 51.07 6.11
C ASP A 4 -5.71 49.67 5.59
N GLN A 5 -6.64 49.57 4.62
CA GLN A 5 -6.96 48.32 3.93
C GLN A 5 -5.87 47.90 2.93
N ASP A 6 -5.21 48.86 2.27
CA ASP A 6 -4.09 48.59 1.36
C ASP A 6 -2.83 48.12 2.12
N SER A 7 -2.67 48.57 3.37
CA SER A 7 -1.61 48.13 4.30
C SER A 7 -1.82 46.68 4.79
N LEU A 8 -3.06 46.32 5.15
CA LEU A 8 -3.43 44.94 5.53
C LEU A 8 -3.25 43.95 4.37
N LEU A 9 -3.49 44.41 3.14
CA LEU A 9 -3.28 43.65 1.89
C LEU A 9 -1.81 43.45 1.54
N LEU A 10 -0.92 44.38 1.91
CA LEU A 10 0.53 44.20 1.81
C LEU A 10 1.07 43.20 2.86
N GLN A 11 0.40 43.12 4.01
CA GLN A 11 0.73 42.21 5.11
C GLN A 11 0.14 40.79 4.95
N LEU A 12 -0.86 40.60 4.07
CA LEU A 12 -1.24 39.29 3.51
C LEU A 12 -0.10 38.80 2.61
N ASN A 13 0.95 38.37 3.30
CA ASN A 13 2.29 38.06 2.87
C ASN A 13 2.32 37.31 1.53
N ILE A 14 3.32 37.63 0.71
CA ILE A 14 3.65 36.97 -0.56
C ILE A 14 3.63 35.43 -0.43
N GLY A 15 3.85 34.88 0.77
CA GLY A 15 3.63 33.47 1.12
C GLY A 15 2.18 32.97 0.93
N CYS A 16 1.17 33.64 1.48
CA CYS A 16 -0.24 33.26 1.29
C CYS A 16 -0.67 33.40 -0.16
N LEU A 17 -0.22 34.45 -0.87
CA LEU A 17 -0.48 34.62 -2.29
C LEU A 17 0.24 33.57 -3.15
N SER A 18 1.44 33.11 -2.77
CA SER A 18 2.15 32.04 -3.49
C SER A 18 1.46 30.67 -3.36
N GLU A 19 0.86 30.36 -2.20
CA GLU A 19 0.01 29.17 -2.04
C GLU A 19 -1.31 29.33 -2.80
N ILE A 20 -1.88 30.53 -2.85
CA ILE A 20 -3.07 30.91 -3.63
C ILE A 20 -2.85 30.83 -5.15
N VAL A 21 -1.65 31.15 -5.66
CA VAL A 21 -1.30 31.09 -7.09
C VAL A 21 -1.31 29.66 -7.63
N THR A 22 -1.15 28.65 -6.76
CA THR A 22 -1.32 27.24 -7.14
C THR A 22 -2.79 26.84 -7.37
N PHE A 23 -3.75 27.68 -6.96
CA PHE A 23 -5.18 27.45 -7.14
C PHE A 23 -5.71 28.18 -8.39
N VAL A 24 -5.80 27.45 -9.49
CA VAL A 24 -6.30 27.92 -10.80
C VAL A 24 -7.62 28.72 -10.72
N PRO A 25 -8.63 28.35 -9.90
CA PRO A 25 -9.87 29.13 -9.80
C PRO A 25 -9.71 30.48 -9.10
N LEU A 26 -8.80 30.59 -8.11
CA LEU A 26 -8.52 31.87 -7.46
C LEU A 26 -7.65 32.76 -8.35
N LYS A 27 -6.75 32.17 -9.14
CA LYS A 27 -6.02 32.84 -10.21
C LYS A 27 -6.98 33.40 -11.27
N GLN A 28 -7.98 32.62 -11.71
CA GLN A 28 -9.02 33.07 -12.63
C GLN A 28 -9.91 34.17 -12.03
N ALA A 29 -10.27 34.05 -10.74
CA ALA A 29 -11.01 35.09 -10.03
C ALA A 29 -10.22 36.40 -9.85
N LEU A 30 -8.91 36.30 -9.58
CA LEU A 30 -7.99 37.44 -9.54
C LEU A 30 -7.73 38.03 -10.92
N GLN A 31 -7.75 37.23 -11.99
CA GLN A 31 -7.76 37.73 -13.37
C GLN A 31 -9.06 38.47 -13.69
N LEU A 32 -10.21 37.97 -13.22
CA LEU A 32 -11.52 38.64 -13.31
C LEU A 32 -11.59 39.93 -12.48
N ARG A 33 -10.76 40.07 -11.43
CA ARG A 33 -10.60 41.31 -10.62
C ARG A 33 -10.09 42.50 -11.46
N LEU A 34 -9.39 42.25 -12.56
CA LEU A 34 -9.00 43.31 -13.50
C LEU A 34 -10.23 43.94 -14.20
N VAL A 35 -11.41 43.34 -14.08
CA VAL A 35 -12.62 43.70 -14.82
C VAL A 35 -13.73 44.31 -13.94
N SER A 36 -13.81 44.05 -12.63
CA SER A 36 -14.82 44.70 -11.76
C SER A 36 -14.45 44.77 -10.26
N ARG A 37 -15.00 45.80 -9.58
CA ARG A 37 -14.62 46.25 -8.22
C ARG A 37 -15.08 45.29 -7.10
N LYS A 38 -14.15 45.05 -6.17
CA LYS A 38 -14.20 44.41 -4.81
C LYS A 38 -13.66 42.96 -4.74
N LEU A 39 -12.46 42.82 -4.16
CA LEU A 39 -11.73 41.56 -3.92
C LEU A 39 -12.60 40.49 -3.23
N ASN A 40 -13.40 40.88 -2.25
CA ASN A 40 -14.28 39.96 -1.52
C ASN A 40 -15.27 39.25 -2.45
N GLN A 41 -15.78 39.94 -3.49
CA GLN A 41 -16.70 39.31 -4.45
C GLN A 41 -15.97 38.35 -5.39
N ALA A 42 -14.77 38.70 -5.86
CA ALA A 42 -13.96 37.81 -6.69
C ALA A 42 -13.56 36.54 -5.93
N VAL A 43 -13.14 36.69 -4.67
CA VAL A 43 -12.82 35.58 -3.77
C VAL A 43 -14.05 34.69 -3.54
N CYS A 44 -15.22 35.27 -3.21
CA CYS A 44 -16.47 34.53 -3.10
C CYS A 44 -16.87 33.80 -4.40
N TYR A 45 -16.61 34.41 -5.56
CA TYR A 45 -16.92 33.81 -6.86
C TYR A 45 -16.01 32.64 -7.19
N GLY A 46 -14.69 32.80 -7.04
CA GLY A 46 -13.71 31.73 -7.20
C GLY A 46 -13.94 30.57 -6.23
N TRP A 47 -14.41 30.87 -5.02
CA TRP A 47 -14.82 29.86 -4.03
C TRP A 47 -16.06 29.07 -4.46
N ARG A 48 -17.15 29.74 -4.87
CA ARG A 48 -18.34 29.04 -5.37
C ARG A 48 -18.01 28.16 -6.56
N LEU A 49 -17.21 28.66 -7.50
CA LEU A 49 -16.76 27.89 -8.66
C LEU A 49 -16.01 26.62 -8.26
N ARG A 50 -15.20 26.68 -7.18
CA ARG A 50 -14.46 25.52 -6.69
C ARG A 50 -15.35 24.51 -5.96
N ILE A 51 -16.29 24.97 -5.14
CA ILE A 51 -17.31 24.11 -4.50
C ILE A 51 -18.09 23.36 -5.58
N TYR A 52 -18.54 24.04 -6.64
CA TYR A 52 -19.25 23.37 -7.74
C TYR A 52 -18.37 22.36 -8.50
N GLN A 53 -17.08 22.64 -8.71
CA GLN A 53 -16.15 21.66 -9.31
C GLN A 53 -15.97 20.42 -8.44
N ILE A 54 -15.87 20.62 -7.12
CA ILE A 54 -15.71 19.62 -6.08
C ILE A 54 -16.98 18.74 -5.99
N GLU A 55 -18.17 19.34 -5.96
CA GLU A 55 -19.46 18.67 -5.99
C GLU A 55 -19.69 17.90 -7.30
N ALA A 56 -19.31 18.47 -8.45
CA ALA A 56 -19.42 17.81 -9.75
C ALA A 56 -18.52 16.57 -9.82
N LEU A 57 -17.29 16.64 -9.28
CA LEU A 57 -16.37 15.50 -9.16
C LEU A 57 -16.95 14.40 -8.25
N MET A 58 -17.52 14.75 -7.09
CA MET A 58 -18.18 13.79 -6.21
C MET A 58 -19.37 13.11 -6.90
N LYS A 59 -20.21 13.90 -7.56
CA LYS A 59 -21.37 13.38 -8.29
C LYS A 59 -20.91 12.42 -9.39
N HIS A 60 -19.86 12.76 -10.14
CA HIS A 60 -19.28 11.90 -11.16
C HIS A 60 -18.69 10.60 -10.59
N CYS A 61 -17.98 10.66 -9.44
CA CYS A 61 -17.46 9.47 -8.77
C CYS A 61 -18.59 8.54 -8.29
N ASN A 62 -19.63 9.12 -7.67
CA ASN A 62 -20.81 8.38 -7.21
C ASN A 62 -21.62 7.80 -8.37
N THR A 63 -21.74 8.53 -9.47
CA THR A 63 -22.38 8.04 -10.70
C THR A 63 -21.57 6.89 -11.29
N LYS A 64 -20.24 7.00 -11.39
CA LYS A 64 -19.39 5.88 -11.84
C LYS A 64 -19.47 4.66 -10.93
N LEU A 65 -19.60 4.87 -9.62
CA LEU A 65 -19.85 3.76 -8.68
C LEU A 65 -21.18 3.08 -8.98
N LYS A 66 -22.25 3.85 -9.20
CA LYS A 66 -23.59 3.32 -9.50
C LYS A 66 -23.74 2.71 -10.89
N GLU A 67 -23.05 3.26 -11.89
CA GLU A 67 -23.12 2.81 -13.30
C GLU A 67 -22.19 1.61 -13.56
N GLY A 68 -21.05 1.55 -12.85
CA GLY A 68 -20.04 0.52 -13.06
C GLY A 68 -20.15 -0.69 -12.13
N PHE A 69 -20.88 -0.58 -11.03
CA PHE A 69 -20.96 -1.61 -9.99
C PHE A 69 -22.42 -1.82 -9.57
N GLU A 70 -22.90 -3.06 -9.70
CA GLU A 70 -24.15 -3.47 -9.06
C GLU A 70 -24.00 -3.37 -7.53
N ASP A 71 -25.08 -3.12 -6.79
CA ASP A 71 -25.04 -2.98 -5.32
C ASP A 71 -24.34 -4.17 -4.64
N LYS A 72 -24.49 -5.39 -5.21
CA LYS A 72 -23.79 -6.60 -4.76
C LYS A 72 -22.27 -6.51 -4.94
N THR A 73 -21.78 -5.97 -6.05
CA THR A 73 -20.34 -5.83 -6.31
C THR A 73 -19.65 -4.78 -5.43
N VAL A 74 -20.38 -3.79 -4.92
CA VAL A 74 -19.86 -2.81 -3.94
C VAL A 74 -19.73 -3.44 -2.55
N GLU A 75 -20.70 -4.26 -2.16
CA GLU A 75 -20.69 -5.01 -0.89
C GLU A 75 -19.59 -6.08 -0.93
N ASP A 76 -19.51 -6.87 -2.00
CA ASP A 76 -18.43 -7.83 -2.24
C ASP A 76 -17.04 -7.15 -2.19
N TYR A 77 -16.90 -5.96 -2.76
CA TYR A 77 -15.66 -5.18 -2.68
C TYR A 77 -15.30 -4.81 -1.23
N LYS A 78 -16.28 -4.34 -0.44
CA LYS A 78 -16.05 -4.00 0.97
C LYS A 78 -15.59 -5.22 1.76
N ASP A 79 -16.26 -6.36 1.58
CA ASP A 79 -15.89 -7.62 2.22
C ASP A 79 -14.47 -8.05 1.83
N MET A 80 -14.12 -7.91 0.55
CA MET A 80 -12.78 -8.21 0.05
C MET A 80 -11.72 -7.27 0.61
N CYS A 81 -12.02 -5.97 0.73
CA CYS A 81 -11.13 -4.98 1.32
C CYS A 81 -10.95 -5.21 2.83
N GLU A 82 -12.02 -5.56 3.56
CA GLU A 82 -11.94 -5.93 4.97
C GLU A 82 -11.07 -7.17 5.15
N HIS A 83 -11.28 -8.20 4.32
CA HIS A 83 -10.44 -9.39 4.33
C HIS A 83 -8.99 -9.11 3.97
N GLN A 84 -8.74 -8.21 3.01
CA GLN A 84 -7.40 -7.74 2.69
C GLN A 84 -6.75 -7.02 3.89
N GLY A 85 -7.52 -6.20 4.61
CA GLY A 85 -7.12 -5.54 5.85
C GLY A 85 -6.73 -6.53 6.94
N CYS A 86 -7.59 -7.52 7.21
CA CYS A 86 -7.30 -8.61 8.15
C CYS A 86 -5.99 -9.36 7.80
N ILE A 87 -5.75 -9.62 6.50
CA ILE A 87 -4.49 -10.25 6.08
C ILE A 87 -3.29 -9.34 6.32
N ILE A 88 -3.42 -8.03 6.07
CA ILE A 88 -2.35 -7.07 6.38
C ILE A 88 -2.07 -7.06 7.88
N ASP A 89 -3.09 -7.04 8.72
CA ASP A 89 -2.94 -7.06 10.18
C ASP A 89 -2.25 -8.35 10.64
N ASP A 90 -2.67 -9.51 10.14
CA ASP A 90 -2.00 -10.78 10.39
C ASP A 90 -0.52 -10.73 9.97
N LEU A 91 -0.23 -10.24 8.75
CA LEU A 91 1.14 -10.10 8.25
C LEU A 91 1.97 -9.16 9.13
N ASN A 92 1.41 -8.05 9.59
CA ASN A 92 2.07 -7.12 10.51
C ASN A 92 2.35 -7.79 11.86
N VAL A 93 1.41 -8.58 12.39
CA VAL A 93 1.62 -9.39 13.60
C VAL A 93 2.77 -10.39 13.40
N TYR A 94 2.89 -11.03 12.23
CA TYR A 94 4.05 -11.88 11.91
C TYR A 94 5.36 -11.08 11.89
N VAL A 95 5.35 -9.87 11.33
CA VAL A 95 6.51 -8.98 11.21
C VAL A 95 6.96 -8.47 12.58
N GLU A 96 6.04 -7.88 13.35
CA GLU A 96 6.28 -7.31 14.68
C GLU A 96 6.72 -8.37 15.69
N ASN A 97 6.09 -9.55 15.62
CA ASN A 97 6.53 -10.66 16.44
C ASN A 97 7.83 -11.28 15.93
N GLY A 98 8.36 -10.95 14.74
CA GLY A 98 9.61 -11.53 14.25
C GLY A 98 9.55 -13.06 14.16
N PHE A 99 8.37 -13.61 13.80
CA PHE A 99 8.03 -15.02 13.95
C PHE A 99 8.30 -15.60 15.36
N LYS A 100 8.22 -14.80 16.43
CA LYS A 100 8.27 -15.24 17.83
C LYS A 100 6.98 -15.99 18.19
N PHE A 101 6.80 -17.16 17.63
CA PHE A 101 6.17 -18.26 18.35
C PHE A 101 7.31 -19.14 18.84
N ASN A 102 7.72 -18.94 20.10
CA ASN A 102 8.59 -19.81 20.90
C ASN A 102 9.91 -20.29 20.27
N THR A 103 10.45 -19.63 19.25
CA THR A 103 11.74 -20.00 18.67
C THR A 103 12.75 -18.89 18.95
N PRO A 104 13.67 -19.08 19.92
CA PRO A 104 14.69 -18.08 20.20
C PRO A 104 15.54 -17.80 18.95
N ARG A 105 16.19 -16.61 18.91
CA ARG A 105 17.18 -16.19 17.89
C ARG A 105 18.16 -17.28 17.38
N PRO A 106 18.56 -18.32 18.14
CA PRO A 106 19.39 -19.41 17.64
C PRO A 106 18.81 -20.20 16.46
N HIS A 107 17.49 -20.29 16.28
CA HIS A 107 16.91 -21.20 15.28
C HIS A 107 17.15 -20.81 13.82
N TYR A 108 17.18 -19.52 13.49
CA TYR A 108 17.49 -19.04 12.13
C TYR A 108 18.92 -19.35 11.70
N MET A 109 19.87 -19.21 12.63
CA MET A 109 21.25 -19.58 12.37
C MET A 109 21.38 -21.08 12.23
N ASN A 110 20.79 -21.83 13.17
CA ASN A 110 20.86 -23.29 13.20
C ASN A 110 20.28 -23.91 11.93
N ILE A 111 19.17 -23.38 11.39
CA ILE A 111 18.61 -23.88 10.14
C ILE A 111 19.56 -23.65 8.96
N GLY A 112 20.24 -22.50 8.91
CA GLY A 112 21.25 -22.20 7.89
C GLY A 112 22.44 -23.17 7.92
N TYR A 113 22.73 -23.82 9.05
CA TYR A 113 23.80 -24.81 9.17
C TYR A 113 23.43 -26.21 8.63
N LEU A 114 22.14 -26.50 8.45
CA LEU A 114 21.68 -27.78 7.91
C LEU A 114 22.17 -27.97 6.46
N LEU A 115 22.88 -29.07 6.22
CA LEU A 115 23.44 -29.40 4.90
C LEU A 115 22.36 -29.91 3.95
N LYS A 116 21.48 -30.80 4.42
CA LYS A 116 20.41 -31.42 3.63
C LYS A 116 19.12 -31.52 4.46
N PRO A 117 18.39 -30.41 4.67
CA PRO A 117 17.09 -30.48 5.31
C PRO A 117 16.09 -31.16 4.37
N SER A 118 15.04 -31.72 4.96
CA SER A 118 13.90 -32.27 4.22
C SER A 118 13.23 -31.19 3.34
N ARG A 119 12.62 -31.60 2.21
CA ARG A 119 11.89 -30.68 1.33
C ARG A 119 10.73 -29.96 2.04
N PHE A 120 10.13 -30.62 3.03
CA PHE A 120 9.10 -30.04 3.92
C PHE A 120 9.63 -28.83 4.72
N VAL A 121 10.95 -28.73 4.91
CA VAL A 121 11.61 -27.60 5.57
C VAL A 121 12.16 -26.62 4.54
N THR A 122 12.84 -27.09 3.49
CA THR A 122 13.50 -26.20 2.53
C THR A 122 12.51 -25.40 1.69
N ILE A 123 11.39 -25.99 1.26
CA ILE A 123 10.44 -25.32 0.36
C ILE A 123 9.81 -24.10 1.06
N PRO A 124 9.22 -24.20 2.26
CA PRO A 124 8.71 -23.02 2.96
C PRO A 124 9.73 -21.89 3.13
N LEU A 125 10.97 -22.24 3.45
CA LEU A 125 12.04 -21.26 3.66
C LEU A 125 12.46 -20.58 2.35
N ILE A 126 12.60 -21.35 1.26
CA ILE A 126 12.93 -20.82 -0.06
C ILE A 126 11.81 -19.89 -0.54
N THR A 127 10.55 -20.33 -0.47
CA THR A 127 9.38 -19.52 -0.86
C THR A 127 9.33 -18.22 -0.09
N SER A 128 9.53 -18.27 1.23
CA SER A 128 9.53 -17.07 2.07
C SER A 128 10.65 -16.12 1.69
N MET A 129 11.86 -16.64 1.44
CA MET A 129 13.00 -15.82 1.03
C MET A 129 12.77 -15.12 -0.32
N ILE A 130 12.11 -15.80 -1.27
CA ILE A 130 11.74 -15.18 -2.55
C ILE A 130 10.79 -14.00 -2.34
N LEU A 131 9.78 -14.17 -1.50
CA LEU A 131 8.83 -13.10 -1.15
C LEU A 131 9.50 -11.94 -0.40
N LEU A 132 10.47 -12.24 0.46
CA LEU A 132 11.32 -11.25 1.14
C LEU A 132 12.34 -10.56 0.21
N GLY A 133 12.40 -10.97 -1.06
CA GLY A 133 13.16 -10.29 -2.11
C GLY A 133 14.50 -10.91 -2.46
N TRP A 134 14.80 -12.11 -1.97
CA TRP A 134 15.90 -12.90 -2.49
C TRP A 134 15.56 -13.46 -3.88
N ASP A 135 16.39 -13.17 -4.88
CA ASP A 135 16.23 -13.70 -6.21
C ASP A 135 17.11 -14.95 -6.41
N PRO A 136 16.53 -16.14 -6.65
CA PRO A 136 17.29 -17.36 -6.90
C PRO A 136 18.09 -17.36 -8.23
N GLN A 137 17.93 -16.36 -9.11
CA GLN A 137 18.52 -16.31 -10.46
C GLN A 137 18.38 -17.65 -11.19
N THR A 138 17.19 -18.25 -11.13
CA THR A 138 16.91 -19.53 -11.78
C THR A 138 16.23 -19.28 -13.13
N SER A 139 16.94 -19.56 -14.22
CA SER A 139 16.40 -19.49 -15.58
C SER A 139 15.40 -20.61 -15.89
N ASN A 140 15.38 -21.72 -15.14
CA ASN A 140 14.59 -22.91 -15.45
C ASN A 140 13.66 -23.37 -14.33
N MET A 141 12.41 -23.67 -14.70
CA MET A 141 11.34 -24.12 -13.79
C MET A 141 11.44 -25.57 -13.35
N SER A 142 12.07 -26.42 -14.16
CA SER A 142 12.34 -27.82 -13.78
C SER A 142 13.17 -27.93 -12.50
N SER A 143 13.94 -26.89 -12.17
CA SER A 143 14.78 -26.81 -10.96
C SER A 143 14.00 -26.80 -9.64
N PHE A 144 12.67 -26.68 -9.66
CA PHE A 144 11.84 -26.74 -8.45
C PHE A 144 11.10 -28.07 -8.27
N LYS A 145 11.13 -28.98 -9.27
CA LYS A 145 10.50 -30.31 -9.18
C LYS A 145 11.41 -31.36 -8.55
N ASN A 146 12.69 -31.32 -8.91
CA ASN A 146 13.66 -32.33 -8.49
C ASN A 146 14.26 -32.00 -7.12
N GLU A 147 14.29 -32.97 -6.21
CA GLU A 147 14.89 -32.84 -4.87
C GLU A 147 16.35 -32.36 -4.94
N LYS A 148 17.12 -32.83 -5.93
CA LYS A 148 18.50 -32.37 -6.12
C LYS A 148 18.60 -30.87 -6.42
N ASP A 149 17.65 -30.33 -7.17
CA ASP A 149 17.68 -28.92 -7.54
C ASP A 149 17.13 -28.03 -6.42
N ILE A 150 16.14 -28.51 -5.66
CA ILE A 150 15.71 -27.88 -4.39
C ILE A 150 16.88 -27.79 -3.41
N LEU A 151 17.70 -28.84 -3.29
CA LEU A 151 18.88 -28.83 -2.45
C LEU A 151 19.95 -27.82 -2.94
N LYS A 152 20.14 -27.67 -4.26
CA LYS A 152 21.03 -26.64 -4.81
C LYS A 152 20.53 -25.23 -4.47
N LEU A 153 19.22 -25.00 -4.59
CA LEU A 153 18.59 -23.74 -4.23
C LEU A 153 18.71 -23.47 -2.74
N TRP A 154 18.50 -24.49 -1.91
CA TRP A 154 18.72 -24.42 -0.48
C TRP A 154 20.17 -24.03 -0.16
N HIS A 155 21.16 -24.60 -0.84
CA HIS A 155 22.56 -24.22 -0.63
C HIS A 155 22.85 -22.74 -0.89
N LYS A 156 22.19 -22.12 -1.87
CA LYS A 156 22.28 -20.67 -2.10
C LYS A 156 21.50 -19.89 -1.04
N CYS A 157 20.27 -20.33 -0.75
CA CYS A 157 19.35 -19.68 0.16
C CYS A 157 19.85 -19.65 1.61
N ARG A 158 20.41 -20.77 2.11
CA ARG A 158 20.88 -20.92 3.50
C ARG A 158 21.98 -19.94 3.92
N LEU A 159 22.73 -19.39 2.96
CA LEU A 159 23.73 -18.36 3.24
C LEU A 159 23.07 -17.06 3.74
N ASN A 160 21.87 -16.73 3.25
CA ASN A 160 21.11 -15.59 3.76
C ASN A 160 20.69 -15.80 5.22
N PHE A 161 20.28 -17.03 5.56
CA PHE A 161 19.94 -17.42 6.94
C PHE A 161 21.16 -17.35 7.88
N ARG A 162 22.35 -17.73 7.41
CA ARG A 162 23.60 -17.62 8.19
C ARG A 162 24.03 -16.16 8.42
N ASN A 163 23.96 -15.32 7.39
CA ASN A 163 24.51 -13.97 7.42
C ASN A 163 23.61 -12.93 8.13
N LYS A 164 22.58 -13.36 8.86
CA LYS A 164 21.58 -12.49 9.51
C LYS A 164 20.83 -11.54 8.56
N ASN A 165 20.99 -11.68 7.24
CA ASN A 165 20.34 -10.82 6.25
C ASN A 165 18.83 -11.04 6.23
N VAL A 166 18.36 -12.25 6.56
CA VAL A 166 16.91 -12.56 6.68
C VAL A 166 16.21 -11.59 7.61
N LYS A 167 16.81 -11.23 8.76
CA LYS A 167 16.20 -10.27 9.67
C LYS A 167 16.07 -8.89 9.04
N LYS A 168 17.07 -8.44 8.27
CA LYS A 168 17.02 -7.16 7.58
C LYS A 168 15.92 -7.14 6.52
N TYR A 169 15.81 -8.20 5.72
CA TYR A 169 14.74 -8.33 4.72
C TYR A 169 13.36 -8.37 5.37
N HIS A 170 13.26 -8.99 6.54
CA HIS A 170 12.03 -9.10 7.28
C HIS A 170 11.60 -7.77 7.93
N ASP A 171 12.51 -7.10 8.63
CA ASP A 171 12.24 -5.79 9.27
C ASP A 171 11.87 -4.71 8.23
N ALA A 172 12.35 -4.85 6.99
CA ALA A 172 12.05 -3.97 5.88
C ALA A 172 10.86 -4.44 5.01
N PHE A 173 10.23 -5.57 5.35
CA PHE A 173 9.19 -6.15 4.52
C PHE A 173 7.94 -5.27 4.48
N LYS A 174 7.47 -5.01 3.26
CA LYS A 174 6.17 -4.41 2.99
C LYS A 174 5.48 -5.20 1.90
N VAL A 175 4.28 -5.70 2.18
CA VAL A 175 3.51 -6.53 1.23
C VAL A 175 3.27 -5.80 -0.10
N SER A 176 3.11 -4.47 -0.06
CA SER A 176 2.92 -3.62 -1.24
C SER A 176 4.14 -3.54 -2.16
N GLU A 177 5.34 -3.86 -1.68
CA GLU A 177 6.59 -3.80 -2.45
C GLU A 177 6.95 -5.16 -3.09
N VAL A 178 6.18 -6.22 -2.82
CA VAL A 178 6.38 -7.54 -3.42
C VAL A 178 5.90 -7.54 -4.87
N SER A 179 6.75 -7.96 -5.80
CA SER A 179 6.38 -8.04 -7.22
C SER A 179 5.48 -9.25 -7.52
N MET A 180 4.58 -9.09 -8.49
CA MET A 180 3.73 -10.19 -8.97
C MET A 180 4.54 -11.37 -9.52
N GLU A 181 5.73 -11.13 -10.06
CA GLU A 181 6.64 -12.16 -10.53
C GLU A 181 7.12 -13.08 -9.39
N ARG A 182 7.46 -12.50 -8.23
CA ARG A 182 7.85 -13.25 -7.03
C ARG A 182 6.69 -14.10 -6.52
N VAL A 183 5.50 -13.51 -6.44
CA VAL A 183 4.27 -14.20 -6.04
C VAL A 183 3.98 -15.38 -6.99
N SER A 184 4.06 -15.15 -8.30
CA SER A 184 3.82 -16.17 -9.32
C SER A 184 4.84 -17.31 -9.25
N THR A 185 6.10 -16.97 -8.99
CA THR A 185 7.15 -17.98 -8.76
C THR A 185 6.88 -18.81 -7.51
N CYS A 186 6.48 -18.17 -6.41
CA CYS A 186 6.13 -18.86 -5.17
C CYS A 186 4.91 -19.77 -5.32
N LYS A 187 3.81 -19.27 -5.93
CA LYS A 187 2.62 -20.08 -6.25
C LYS A 187 2.98 -21.33 -7.04
N ARG A 188 3.82 -21.15 -8.06
CA ARG A 188 4.29 -22.23 -8.93
C ARG A 188 5.19 -23.22 -8.21
N ILE A 189 6.05 -22.79 -7.27
CA ILE A 189 6.80 -23.71 -6.43
C ILE A 189 5.83 -24.53 -5.57
N LEU A 190 4.90 -23.88 -4.88
CA LEU A 190 3.96 -24.56 -3.99
C LEU A 190 3.03 -25.52 -4.74
N SER A 191 2.59 -25.17 -5.95
CA SER A 191 1.74 -26.06 -6.77
C SER A 191 2.43 -27.32 -7.26
N LEU A 192 3.77 -27.34 -7.28
CA LEU A 192 4.57 -28.55 -7.57
C LEU A 192 4.70 -29.48 -6.36
N HIS A 193 4.36 -29.01 -5.16
CA HIS A 193 4.50 -29.73 -3.90
C HIS A 193 3.20 -29.66 -3.09
N GLN A 194 2.09 -30.09 -3.73
CA GLN A 194 0.75 -30.06 -3.13
C GLN A 194 0.61 -30.96 -1.90
N ASP A 195 1.55 -31.89 -1.70
CA ASP A 195 1.62 -32.76 -0.55
C ASP A 195 2.13 -32.05 0.71
N LEU A 196 2.59 -30.80 0.62
CA LEU A 196 3.01 -29.99 1.76
C LEU A 196 1.80 -29.54 2.59
N THR A 197 1.60 -30.16 3.75
CA THR A 197 0.61 -29.69 4.74
C THR A 197 1.27 -28.95 5.90
N PHE A 198 0.59 -27.96 6.46
CA PHE A 198 1.08 -27.22 7.63
C PHE A 198 1.42 -28.17 8.80
N THR A 199 0.60 -29.18 9.05
CA THR A 199 0.80 -30.15 10.15
C THR A 199 2.09 -30.95 9.97
N GLN A 200 2.37 -31.45 8.76
CA GLN A 200 3.62 -32.17 8.46
C GLN A 200 4.85 -31.26 8.53
N ILE A 201 4.73 -30.00 8.11
CA ILE A 201 5.83 -29.05 8.21
C ILE A 201 6.08 -28.72 9.69
N LYS A 202 5.02 -28.48 10.47
CA LYS A 202 5.11 -28.10 11.90
C LYS A 202 5.71 -29.20 12.75
N SER A 203 5.45 -30.47 12.46
CA SER A 203 6.07 -31.60 13.17
C SER A 203 7.59 -31.67 12.94
N LEU A 204 8.09 -31.14 11.83
CA LEU A 204 9.52 -31.10 11.50
C LEU A 204 10.20 -29.80 11.91
N SER A 205 9.52 -28.65 11.74
CA SER A 205 10.07 -27.34 12.05
C SER A 205 8.96 -26.31 12.20
N SER A 206 8.78 -25.79 13.42
CA SER A 206 7.85 -24.70 13.70
C SER A 206 8.20 -23.43 12.91
N LEU A 207 9.49 -23.16 12.72
CA LEU A 207 9.95 -22.03 11.90
C LEU A 207 9.50 -22.19 10.44
N ALA A 208 9.71 -23.38 9.85
CA ALA A 208 9.29 -23.63 8.47
C ALA A 208 7.77 -23.55 8.33
N ALA A 209 7.01 -24.00 9.33
CA ALA A 209 5.56 -23.94 9.32
C ALA A 209 5.04 -22.49 9.38
N ASN A 210 5.65 -21.65 10.21
CA ASN A 210 5.30 -20.24 10.30
C ASN A 210 5.63 -19.51 8.99
N MET A 211 6.80 -19.79 8.41
CA MET A 211 7.24 -19.29 7.09
C MET A 211 6.29 -19.73 5.97
N PHE A 212 5.81 -20.98 6.01
CA PHE A 212 4.81 -21.50 5.09
C PHE A 212 3.48 -20.74 5.22
N SER A 213 2.98 -20.57 6.44
CA SER A 213 1.74 -19.83 6.70
C SER A 213 1.83 -18.38 6.24
N TRP A 214 2.92 -17.69 6.57
CA TRP A 214 3.18 -16.32 6.15
C TRP A 214 3.26 -16.19 4.62
N SER A 215 3.98 -17.11 3.94
CA SER A 215 4.04 -17.12 2.48
C SER A 215 2.65 -17.26 1.84
N ASN A 216 1.81 -18.13 2.41
CA ASN A 216 0.43 -18.32 1.93
C ASN A 216 -0.44 -17.07 2.16
N LEU A 217 -0.27 -16.36 3.28
CA LEU A 217 -0.97 -15.09 3.53
C LEU A 217 -0.57 -14.02 2.51
N VAL A 218 0.73 -13.87 2.22
CA VAL A 218 1.20 -12.94 1.18
C VAL A 218 0.60 -13.33 -0.19
N ILE A 219 0.62 -14.61 -0.55
CA ILE A 219 0.04 -15.08 -1.80
C ILE A 219 -1.46 -14.77 -1.87
N LYS A 220 -2.20 -15.03 -0.79
CA LYS A 220 -3.64 -14.78 -0.68
C LYS A 220 -3.96 -13.28 -0.75
N TYR A 221 -3.14 -12.43 -0.14
CA TYR A 221 -3.25 -10.98 -0.27
C TYR A 221 -3.24 -10.57 -1.76
N PHE A 222 -2.31 -11.10 -2.55
CA PHE A 222 -2.22 -10.79 -3.98
C PHE A 222 -3.35 -11.40 -4.80
N GLU A 223 -3.92 -12.54 -4.40
CA GLU A 223 -5.11 -13.10 -5.05
C GLU A 223 -6.32 -12.19 -4.89
N ILE A 224 -6.52 -11.67 -3.68
CA ILE A 224 -7.57 -10.71 -3.37
C ILE A 224 -7.28 -9.39 -4.09
N ASP A 225 -6.05 -8.89 -4.03
CA ASP A 225 -5.64 -7.65 -4.72
C ASP A 225 -5.85 -7.72 -6.24
N GLN A 226 -5.62 -8.89 -6.86
CA GLN A 226 -5.89 -9.12 -8.29
C GLN A 226 -7.38 -9.13 -8.63
N GLN A 227 -8.25 -9.49 -7.68
CA GLN A 227 -9.70 -9.45 -7.86
C GLN A 227 -10.25 -8.05 -7.58
N ILE A 228 -9.67 -7.31 -6.62
CA ILE A 228 -10.02 -5.92 -6.27
C ILE A 228 -9.61 -4.95 -7.37
N LYS A 229 -8.40 -5.06 -7.91
CA LYS A 229 -7.83 -4.09 -8.88
C LYS A 229 -8.71 -3.83 -10.12
N PRO A 230 -9.24 -4.86 -10.80
CA PRO A 230 -10.12 -4.68 -11.97
C PRO A 230 -11.44 -3.99 -11.64
N LEU A 231 -11.89 -4.09 -10.39
CA LEU A 231 -13.10 -3.39 -9.94
C LEU A 231 -12.88 -1.89 -9.95
N GLY A 232 -11.67 -1.33 -10.03
CA GLY A 232 -11.48 0.12 -10.20
C GLY A 232 -12.00 1.02 -9.07
N ILE A 233 -12.70 0.46 -8.07
CA ILE A 233 -13.25 1.17 -6.91
C ILE A 233 -12.12 1.85 -6.13
N ARG A 234 -10.94 1.24 -6.03
CA ARG A 234 -9.76 1.84 -5.40
C ARG A 234 -9.30 3.14 -6.08
N GLN A 235 -9.41 3.24 -7.40
CA GLN A 235 -9.10 4.49 -8.12
C GLN A 235 -10.12 5.59 -7.79
N ILE A 236 -11.37 5.19 -7.52
CA ILE A 236 -12.43 6.09 -7.10
C ILE A 236 -12.22 6.50 -5.63
N GLU A 237 -11.87 5.58 -4.75
CA GLU A 237 -11.52 5.86 -3.35
C GLU A 237 -10.28 6.76 -3.22
N ASP A 238 -9.27 6.56 -4.05
CA ASP A 238 -8.10 7.44 -4.14
C ASP A 238 -8.52 8.86 -4.55
N LYS A 239 -9.45 8.97 -5.50
CA LYS A 239 -10.03 10.25 -5.94
C LYS A 239 -10.89 10.91 -4.86
N ILE A 240 -11.67 10.15 -4.10
CA ILE A 240 -12.42 10.63 -2.93
C ILE A 240 -11.44 11.11 -1.85
N SER A 241 -10.41 10.35 -1.55
CA SER A 241 -9.37 10.72 -0.57
C SER A 241 -8.57 11.95 -1.00
N GLU A 242 -8.31 12.11 -2.30
CA GLU A 242 -7.72 13.33 -2.89
C GLU A 242 -8.67 14.53 -2.72
N TYR A 243 -9.97 14.31 -2.93
CA TYR A 243 -11.02 15.29 -2.68
C TYR A 243 -11.04 15.76 -1.21
N GLU A 244 -11.08 14.85 -0.24
CA GLU A 244 -11.23 15.20 1.19
C GLU A 244 -10.01 15.99 1.68
N ARG A 245 -8.82 15.60 1.21
CA ARG A 245 -7.57 16.34 1.48
C ARG A 245 -7.61 17.75 0.90
N THR A 246 -8.19 17.91 -0.28
CA THR A 246 -8.33 19.22 -0.94
C THR A 246 -9.34 20.09 -0.22
N GLU A 247 -10.49 19.53 0.19
CA GLU A 247 -11.51 20.20 1.01
C GLU A 247 -10.93 20.66 2.35
N LYS A 248 -10.21 19.79 3.07
CA LYS A 248 -9.57 20.13 4.34
C LYS A 248 -8.57 21.28 4.19
N LYS A 249 -7.71 21.25 3.16
CA LYS A 249 -6.79 22.35 2.86
C LYS A 249 -7.55 23.64 2.53
N MET A 250 -8.66 23.53 1.81
CA MET A 250 -9.50 24.68 1.47
C MET A 250 -10.11 25.34 2.71
N MET A 251 -10.66 24.55 3.65
CA MET A 251 -11.18 25.04 4.91
C MET A 251 -10.10 25.75 5.74
N GLN A 252 -8.88 25.20 5.80
CA GLN A 252 -7.77 25.83 6.51
C GLN A 252 -7.37 27.19 5.91
N VAL A 253 -7.40 27.33 4.58
CA VAL A 253 -7.16 28.62 3.92
C VAL A 253 -8.27 29.61 4.25
N PHE A 254 -9.52 29.15 4.30
CA PHE A 254 -10.68 29.97 4.65
C PHE A 254 -10.59 30.50 6.08
N ASP A 255 -10.30 29.63 7.04
CA ASP A 255 -10.15 30.00 8.46
C ASP A 255 -9.05 31.06 8.63
N ARG A 256 -7.94 30.95 7.88
CA ARG A 256 -6.86 31.94 7.88
C ARG A 256 -7.33 33.29 7.33
N ILE A 257 -8.08 33.30 6.22
CA ILE A 257 -8.59 34.54 5.61
C ILE A 257 -9.58 35.24 6.55
N LEU A 258 -10.52 34.49 7.16
CA LEU A 258 -11.46 35.04 8.13
C LEU A 258 -10.76 35.57 9.38
N ALA A 259 -9.75 34.86 9.89
CA ALA A 259 -8.96 35.33 11.03
C ALA A 259 -8.26 36.67 10.75
N HIS A 260 -7.88 36.95 9.50
CA HIS A 260 -7.26 38.21 9.10
C HIS A 260 -8.27 39.34 8.79
N GLN A 261 -9.58 39.04 8.70
CA GLN A 261 -10.62 40.06 8.51
C GLN A 261 -11.18 40.62 9.84
N ASN A 262 -10.87 39.97 10.96
CA ASN A 262 -11.29 40.39 12.30
C ASN A 262 -10.22 41.22 13.05
N PHE A 263 -9.16 41.63 12.37
CA PHE A 263 -8.14 42.59 12.81
C PHE A 263 -8.19 43.83 11.89
#